data_AF-A0A524DC52-F1
#
_entry.id   AF-A0A524DC52-F1
#
_cell.length_a   1.000
_cell.length_b   1.000
_cell.length_c   1.000
_cell.angle_alpha   90.00
_cell.angle_beta   90.00
_cell.angle_gamma   90.00
#
_symmetry.space_group_name_H-M   'P 1'
#
loop_
_entity.id
_entity.type
_entity.pdbx_description
1 polymer ?
#
loop_
_entity_poly.entity_id
_entity_poly.type
_entity_poly.pdbx_seq_one_letter_code
_entity_poly.pdbx_strand_id
1 'polypeptide(L)'
;MIENIKQKLKELNKRERQIEPKIQKIEEKRDAEIKEIREKYNEKITSVTSELDGFKKELSNGLINSFVDVVMQEFEAKRSTSEYSLTQNFKDYRKFIAGVDLFPKDLVDQLDKVISGENTIEDIAYNLEDIKNKYLSS
;
A
#
# COMPACT_ATOMS: atom_id res chain seq x y z
N MET A 1 74.61 -1.12 17.49
CA MET A 1 73.25 -1.56 17.91
C MET A 1 72.23 -0.42 17.81
N ILE A 2 72.46 0.72 18.48
CA ILE A 2 71.58 1.90 18.45
C ILE A 2 71.33 2.44 17.03
N GLU A 3 72.36 2.52 16.19
CA GLU A 3 72.22 3.09 14.85
C GLU A 3 71.37 2.21 13.91
N ASN A 4 71.44 0.89 14.09
CA ASN A 4 70.61 -0.08 13.36
C ASN A 4 69.13 0.04 13.79
N ILE A 5 68.88 0.28 15.08
CA ILE A 5 67.52 0.55 15.60
C ILE A 5 66.96 1.86 15.00
N LYS A 6 67.76 2.93 14.92
CA LYS A 6 67.34 4.19 14.28
C LYS A 6 67.00 4.01 12.79
N GLN A 7 67.77 3.20 12.06
CA GLN A 7 67.46 2.89 10.65
C GLN A 7 66.13 2.14 10.51
N LYS A 8 65.89 1.11 11.34
CA LYS A 8 64.63 0.37 11.35
C LYS A 8 63.42 1.25 11.67
N LEU A 9 63.54 2.18 12.62
CA LEU A 9 62.50 3.17 12.93
C LEU A 9 62.18 4.09 11.74
N LYS A 10 63.21 4.55 11.02
CA LYS A 10 63.00 5.35 9.79
C LYS A 10 62.28 4.57 8.70
N GLU A 11 62.64 3.30 8.50
CA GLU A 11 61.94 2.43 7.55
C GLU A 11 60.48 2.18 7.95
N LEU A 12 60.21 1.93 9.24
CA LEU A 12 58.86 1.74 9.75
C LEU A 12 57.99 2.97 9.46
N ASN A 13 58.45 4.17 9.86
CA ASN A 13 57.73 5.42 9.60
C ASN A 13 57.52 5.68 8.11
N LYS A 14 58.49 5.31 7.26
CA LYS A 14 58.35 5.44 5.80
C LYS A 14 57.26 4.51 5.27
N ARG A 15 57.21 3.26 5.74
CA ARG A 15 56.18 2.29 5.35
C ARG A 15 54.81 2.73 5.84
N GLU A 16 54.70 3.20 7.07
CA GLU A 16 53.47 3.72 7.66
C GLU A 16 52.90 4.88 6.82
N ARG A 17 53.73 5.89 6.49
CA ARG A 17 53.35 7.00 5.60
C ARG A 17 52.95 6.57 4.18
N GLN A 18 53.41 5.41 3.72
CA GLN A 18 53.04 4.87 2.41
C GLN A 18 51.76 4.03 2.45
N ILE A 19 51.43 3.45 3.61
CA ILE A 19 50.27 2.59 3.82
C ILE A 19 49.04 3.43 4.15
N GLU A 20 49.19 4.45 4.99
CA GLU A 20 48.10 5.35 5.41
C GLU A 20 47.23 5.87 4.23
N PRO A 21 47.80 6.48 3.16
CA PRO A 21 46.99 6.95 2.04
C PRO A 21 46.35 5.83 1.22
N LYS A 22 46.88 4.60 1.30
CA LYS A 22 46.25 3.43 0.64
C LYS A 22 45.04 2.95 1.43
N ILE A 23 45.12 2.98 2.76
CA ILE A 23 43.99 2.67 3.64
C ILE A 23 42.88 3.68 3.40
N GLN A 24 43.18 4.98 3.44
CA GLN A 24 42.20 6.04 3.18
C GLN A 24 41.49 5.85 1.83
N LYS A 25 42.23 5.56 0.76
CA LYS A 25 41.63 5.29 -0.56
C LYS A 25 40.71 4.06 -0.59
N ILE A 26 41.04 3.02 0.18
CA ILE A 26 40.19 1.82 0.29
C ILE A 26 38.91 2.17 1.05
N GLU A 27 39.02 2.94 2.13
CA GLU A 27 37.87 3.40 2.92
C GLU A 27 36.95 4.31 2.11
N GLU A 28 37.49 5.29 1.39
CA GLU A 28 36.74 6.16 0.50
C GLU A 28 35.98 5.38 -0.58
N LYS A 29 36.63 4.38 -1.19
CA LYS A 29 35.98 3.50 -2.17
C LYS A 29 34.85 2.68 -1.55
N ARG A 30 35.11 2.07 -0.40
CA ARG A 30 34.11 1.30 0.34
C ARG A 30 32.90 2.17 0.67
N ASP A 31 33.12 3.38 1.16
CA ASP A 31 32.05 4.27 1.58
C ASP A 31 31.25 4.78 0.38
N ALA A 32 31.90 5.03 -0.76
CA ALA A 32 31.25 5.35 -2.02
C ALA A 32 30.37 4.19 -2.54
N GLU A 33 30.89 2.96 -2.54
CA GLU A 33 30.13 1.76 -2.94
C GLU A 33 28.92 1.53 -2.02
N ILE A 34 29.08 1.69 -0.70
CA ILE A 34 27.98 1.58 0.26
C ILE A 34 26.91 2.64 -0.03
N LYS A 35 27.31 3.87 -0.33
CA LYS A 35 26.38 4.95 -0.65
C LYS A 35 25.58 4.64 -1.92
N GLU A 36 26.26 4.22 -2.99
CA GLU A 36 25.60 3.86 -4.26
C GLU A 36 24.61 2.71 -4.09
N ILE A 37 24.99 1.69 -3.31
CA ILE A 37 24.10 0.56 -2.99
C ILE A 37 22.87 1.07 -2.22
N ARG A 38 23.05 1.89 -1.19
CA ARG A 38 21.93 2.45 -0.41
C ARG A 38 20.97 3.26 -1.28
N GLU A 39 21.49 4.11 -2.15
CA GLU A 39 20.68 4.90 -3.08
C GLU A 39 19.83 3.99 -3.98
N LYS A 40 20.46 3.00 -4.63
CA LYS A 40 19.76 2.01 -5.47
C LYS A 40 18.67 1.25 -4.71
N TYR A 41 18.93 0.86 -3.46
CA TYR A 41 17.93 0.15 -2.65
C TYR A 41 16.78 1.08 -2.26
N ASN A 42 17.06 2.31 -1.87
CA ASN A 42 16.03 3.30 -1.50
C ASN A 42 15.13 3.64 -2.70
N GLU A 43 15.69 3.78 -3.90
CA GLU A 43 14.93 3.99 -5.13
C GLU A 43 14.00 2.81 -5.41
N LYS A 44 14.51 1.57 -5.32
CA LYS A 44 13.70 0.36 -5.51
C LYS A 44 12.59 0.24 -4.48
N ILE A 45 12.89 0.50 -3.21
CA ILE A 45 11.89 0.46 -2.13
C ILE A 45 10.79 1.50 -2.39
N THR A 46 11.17 2.71 -2.77
CA THR A 46 10.22 3.78 -3.10
C THR A 46 9.32 3.38 -4.29
N SER A 47 9.90 2.84 -5.36
CA SER A 47 9.14 2.37 -6.53
C SER A 47 8.13 1.30 -6.14
N VAL A 48 8.58 0.24 -5.47
CA VAL A 48 7.72 -0.88 -5.07
C VAL A 48 6.63 -0.42 -4.10
N THR A 49 6.96 0.47 -3.17
CA THR A 49 5.98 1.01 -2.22
C THR A 49 4.91 1.83 -2.94
N SER A 50 5.31 2.69 -3.88
CA SER A 50 4.39 3.49 -4.69
C SER A 50 3.48 2.62 -5.58
N GLU A 51 4.01 1.56 -6.16
CA GLU A 51 3.23 0.61 -6.97
C GLU A 51 2.20 -0.14 -6.10
N LEU A 52 2.60 -0.60 -4.91
CA LEU A 52 1.70 -1.26 -3.97
C LEU A 52 0.59 -0.33 -3.46
N ASP A 53 0.93 0.92 -3.15
CA ASP A 53 -0.06 1.92 -2.74
C ASP A 53 -1.05 2.23 -3.87
N GLY A 54 -0.57 2.36 -5.10
CA GLY A 54 -1.39 2.52 -6.29
C GLY A 54 -2.35 1.34 -6.49
N PHE A 55 -1.84 0.11 -6.45
CA PHE A 55 -2.65 -1.10 -6.60
C PHE A 55 -3.70 -1.24 -5.48
N LYS A 56 -3.33 -0.98 -4.23
CA LYS A 56 -4.26 -1.03 -3.08
C LYS A 56 -5.40 -0.03 -3.26
N LYS A 57 -5.08 1.16 -3.77
CA LYS A 57 -6.04 2.22 -4.04
C LYS A 57 -6.98 1.85 -5.19
N GLU A 58 -6.46 1.34 -6.29
CA GLU A 58 -7.27 0.83 -7.42
C GLU A 58 -8.22 -0.27 -6.97
N LEU A 59 -7.72 -1.24 -6.19
CA LEU A 59 -8.53 -2.32 -5.64
C LEU A 59 -9.64 -1.77 -4.73
N SER A 60 -9.31 -0.85 -3.82
CA SER A 60 -10.29 -0.25 -2.90
C SER A 60 -11.36 0.51 -3.67
N ASN A 61 -10.97 1.35 -4.65
CA ASN A 61 -11.91 2.07 -5.50
C ASN A 61 -12.79 1.11 -6.32
N GLY A 62 -12.22 0.01 -6.84
CA GLY A 62 -12.96 -1.03 -7.53
C GLY A 62 -14.02 -1.69 -6.65
N LEU A 63 -13.70 -1.98 -5.39
CA LEU A 63 -14.67 -2.53 -4.44
C LEU A 63 -15.81 -1.54 -4.16
N ILE A 64 -15.51 -0.25 -3.96
CA ILE A 64 -16.55 0.77 -3.72
C ILE A 64 -17.44 0.94 -4.95
N ASN A 65 -16.88 0.94 -6.16
CA ASN A 65 -17.68 1.01 -7.38
C ASN A 65 -18.57 -0.23 -7.52
N SER A 66 -18.09 -1.43 -7.19
CA SER A 66 -18.91 -2.64 -7.20
C SER A 66 -20.10 -2.54 -6.23
N PHE A 67 -19.91 -1.91 -5.07
CA PHE A 67 -20.98 -1.68 -4.09
C PHE A 67 -22.05 -0.75 -4.67
N VAL A 68 -21.62 0.36 -5.27
CA VAL A 68 -22.50 1.33 -5.94
C VAL A 68 -23.32 0.62 -7.01
N ASP A 69 -22.68 -0.18 -7.86
CA ASP A 69 -23.34 -0.89 -8.96
C ASP A 69 -24.39 -1.87 -8.44
N VAL A 70 -24.06 -2.67 -7.41
CA VAL A 70 -25.00 -3.64 -6.83
C VAL A 70 -26.18 -2.94 -6.16
N VAL A 71 -25.94 -1.84 -5.44
CA VAL A 71 -27.03 -1.04 -4.83
C VAL A 71 -27.94 -0.45 -5.90
N MET A 72 -27.38 0.09 -6.98
CA MET A 72 -28.16 0.66 -8.08
C MET A 72 -28.96 -0.40 -8.83
N GLN A 73 -28.37 -1.56 -9.13
CA GLN A 73 -29.08 -2.68 -9.75
C GLN A 73 -30.25 -3.17 -8.90
N GLU A 74 -30.05 -3.27 -7.58
CA GLU A 74 -31.11 -3.67 -6.66
C GLU A 74 -32.22 -2.61 -6.59
N PHE A 75 -31.86 -1.32 -6.53
CA PHE A 75 -32.81 -0.21 -6.56
C PHE A 75 -33.63 -0.20 -7.86
N GLU A 76 -33.00 -0.42 -9.01
CA GLU A 76 -33.68 -0.52 -10.31
C GLU A 76 -34.61 -1.74 -10.37
N ALA A 77 -34.15 -2.91 -9.91
CA ALA A 77 -34.97 -4.12 -9.87
C ALA A 77 -36.24 -3.92 -9.04
N LYS A 78 -36.14 -3.22 -7.90
CA LYS A 78 -37.31 -2.85 -7.08
C LYS A 78 -38.25 -1.85 -7.75
N ARG A 79 -37.73 -0.95 -8.59
CA ARG A 79 -38.59 -0.05 -9.37
C ARG A 79 -39.31 -0.76 -10.50
N SER A 80 -38.70 -1.81 -11.04
CA SER A 80 -39.26 -2.61 -12.14
C SER A 80 -40.23 -3.69 -11.69
N THR A 81 -40.20 -4.09 -10.41
CA THR A 81 -41.05 -5.16 -9.88
C THR A 81 -41.93 -4.62 -8.75
N SER A 82 -43.20 -5.02 -8.70
CA SER A 82 -44.11 -4.64 -7.60
C SER A 82 -43.89 -5.47 -6.32
N GLU A 83 -42.91 -6.37 -6.33
CA GLU A 83 -42.54 -7.23 -5.21
C GLU A 83 -41.35 -6.65 -4.45
N TYR A 84 -41.51 -6.50 -3.14
CA TYR A 84 -40.48 -5.94 -2.25
C TYR A 84 -39.51 -7.02 -1.74
N SER A 85 -39.04 -7.90 -2.62
CA SER A 85 -38.10 -8.97 -2.28
C SER A 85 -36.70 -8.67 -2.81
N LEU A 86 -35.69 -8.82 -1.95
CA LEU A 86 -34.28 -8.60 -2.35
C LEU A 86 -33.79 -9.66 -3.32
N THR A 87 -33.06 -9.25 -4.35
CA THR A 87 -32.49 -10.18 -5.34
C THR A 87 -31.45 -11.12 -4.72
N GLN A 88 -31.27 -12.28 -5.36
CA GLN A 88 -30.23 -13.23 -4.94
C GLN A 88 -28.82 -12.63 -5.14
N ASN A 89 -28.61 -11.87 -6.21
CA ASN A 89 -27.34 -11.17 -6.48
C ASN A 89 -26.94 -10.26 -5.32
N PHE A 90 -27.87 -9.46 -4.80
CA PHE A 90 -27.62 -8.59 -3.64
C PHE A 90 -27.19 -9.38 -2.39
N LYS A 91 -27.88 -10.49 -2.09
CA LYS A 91 -27.57 -11.35 -0.94
C LYS A 91 -26.21 -12.03 -1.08
N ASP A 92 -25.86 -12.46 -2.29
CA ASP A 92 -24.58 -13.11 -2.56
C ASP A 92 -23.42 -12.09 -2.52
N TYR A 93 -23.63 -10.90 -3.07
CA TYR A 93 -22.69 -9.79 -2.97
C TYR A 93 -22.40 -9.44 -1.50
N ARG A 94 -23.44 -9.27 -0.68
CA ARG A 94 -23.27 -9.04 0.76
C ARG A 94 -22.40 -10.11 1.42
N LYS A 95 -22.64 -11.39 1.11
CA LYS A 95 -21.87 -12.50 1.71
C LYS A 95 -20.41 -12.48 1.27
N PHE A 96 -20.16 -12.20 -0.01
CA PHE A 96 -18.83 -12.07 -0.56
C PHE A 96 -18.07 -10.93 0.13
N ILE A 97 -18.67 -9.74 0.17
CA ILE A 97 -17.99 -8.53 0.62
C ILE A 97 -17.71 -8.52 2.13
N ALA A 98 -18.50 -9.26 2.92
CA ALA A 98 -18.25 -9.47 4.35
C ALA A 98 -16.93 -10.21 4.64
N GLY A 99 -16.38 -10.96 3.67
CA GLY A 99 -15.09 -11.63 3.77
C GLY A 99 -13.90 -10.81 3.26
N VAL A 100 -14.13 -9.58 2.78
CA VAL A 100 -13.09 -8.73 2.20
C VAL A 100 -12.61 -7.72 3.24
N ASP A 101 -11.44 -7.96 3.84
CA ASP A 101 -10.90 -7.13 4.93
C ASP A 101 -10.70 -5.65 4.56
N LEU A 102 -10.44 -5.37 3.28
CA LEU A 102 -10.24 -4.01 2.77
C LEU A 102 -11.55 -3.23 2.60
N PHE A 103 -12.71 -3.91 2.67
CA PHE A 103 -14.00 -3.27 2.43
C PHE A 103 -14.53 -2.60 3.70
N PRO A 104 -15.14 -1.39 3.60
CA PRO A 104 -15.65 -0.70 4.78
C PRO A 104 -16.75 -1.47 5.49
N LYS A 105 -16.54 -1.78 6.77
CA LYS A 105 -17.49 -2.56 7.58
C LYS A 105 -18.84 -1.88 7.73
N ASP A 106 -18.86 -0.55 7.80
CA ASP A 106 -20.11 0.21 7.89
C ASP A 106 -20.97 0.07 6.63
N LEU A 107 -20.36 -0.12 5.45
CA LEU A 107 -21.12 -0.43 4.23
C LEU A 107 -21.68 -1.86 4.27
N VAL A 108 -20.94 -2.82 4.85
CA VAL A 108 -21.48 -4.18 5.10
C VAL A 108 -22.68 -4.11 6.05
N ASP A 109 -22.56 -3.35 7.13
CA ASP A 109 -23.65 -3.16 8.10
C ASP A 109 -24.88 -2.52 7.45
N GLN A 110 -24.69 -1.60 6.49
CA GLN A 110 -25.81 -1.06 5.71
C GLN A 110 -26.52 -2.14 4.88
N LEU A 111 -25.78 -3.04 4.23
CA LEU A 111 -26.39 -4.17 3.50
C LEU A 111 -27.14 -5.11 4.46
N ASP A 112 -26.61 -5.34 5.66
CA ASP A 112 -27.28 -6.15 6.70
C ASP A 112 -28.60 -5.55 7.17
N LYS A 113 -28.65 -4.23 7.32
CA LYS A 113 -29.89 -3.51 7.65
C LYS A 113 -30.93 -3.61 6.54
N VAL A 114 -30.51 -3.62 5.28
CA VAL A 114 -31.41 -3.85 4.15
C VAL A 114 -31.93 -5.29 4.14
N ILE A 115 -31.06 -6.28 4.40
CA ILE A 115 -31.46 -7.70 4.44
C ILE A 115 -32.42 -8.00 5.59
N SER A 116 -32.21 -7.39 6.75
CA SER A 116 -33.08 -7.54 7.93
C SER A 116 -34.39 -6.75 7.85
N GLY A 117 -34.51 -5.84 6.87
CA GLY A 117 -35.67 -4.97 6.70
C GLY A 117 -35.70 -3.76 7.64
N GLU A 118 -34.60 -3.47 8.34
CA GLU A 118 -34.44 -2.24 9.13
C GLU A 118 -34.33 -1.00 8.24
N ASN A 119 -33.68 -1.14 7.08
CA ASN A 119 -33.53 -0.09 6.07
C ASN A 119 -34.02 -0.57 4.70
N THR A 120 -34.26 0.38 3.81
CA THR A 120 -34.58 0.12 2.40
C THR A 120 -33.33 0.29 1.52
N ILE A 121 -33.39 -0.22 0.28
CA ILE A 121 -32.26 -0.04 -0.65
C ILE A 121 -32.18 1.42 -1.12
N GLU A 122 -33.33 2.09 -1.15
CA GLU A 122 -33.53 3.49 -1.46
C GLU A 122 -32.74 4.39 -0.50
N ASP A 123 -32.74 4.07 0.80
CA ASP A 123 -31.97 4.80 1.82
C ASP A 123 -30.46 4.80 1.53
N ILE A 124 -29.94 3.70 0.96
CA ILE A 124 -28.54 3.62 0.53
C ILE A 124 -28.36 4.33 -0.81
N ALA A 125 -29.25 4.08 -1.77
CA ALA A 125 -29.18 4.61 -3.13
C ALA A 125 -29.12 6.15 -3.15
N TYR A 126 -29.90 6.81 -2.29
CA TYR A 126 -29.91 8.28 -2.18
C TYR A 126 -28.63 8.87 -1.59
N ASN A 127 -27.82 8.06 -0.90
CA ASN A 127 -26.56 8.49 -0.26
C ASN A 127 -25.31 8.00 -1.02
N LEU A 128 -25.45 7.42 -2.22
CA LEU A 128 -24.32 6.86 -2.96
C LEU A 128 -23.25 7.90 -3.31
N GLU A 129 -23.63 9.15 -3.54
CA GLU A 129 -22.66 10.22 -3.84
C GLU A 129 -21.79 10.54 -2.62
N ASP A 130 -22.39 10.61 -1.44
CA ASP A 130 -21.65 10.81 -0.18
C ASP A 130 -20.75 9.61 0.14
N ILE A 131 -21.23 8.39 -0.13
CA ILE A 131 -20.44 7.15 0.02
C ILE A 131 -19.23 7.18 -0.92
N LYS A 132 -19.42 7.57 -2.19
CA LYS A 132 -18.32 7.72 -3.15
C LYS A 132 -17.31 8.76 -2.65
N ASN A 133 -17.78 9.94 -2.25
CA ASN A 133 -16.92 11.01 -1.75
C ASN A 133 -16.15 10.62 -0.48
N LYS A 134 -16.73 9.76 0.36
CA LYS A 134 -16.09 9.29 1.59
C LYS A 134 -15.02 8.22 1.33
N TYR A 135 -15.22 7.32 0.37
CA TYR A 135 -14.40 6.12 0.22
C TYR A 135 -13.56 6.05 -1.04
N LEU A 136 -13.93 6.74 -2.12
CA LEU A 136 -13.09 6.80 -3.31
C LEU A 136 -11.88 7.68 -3.02
N SER A 137 -10.71 7.08 -3.16
CA SER A 137 -9.44 7.78 -3.00
C SER A 137 -9.04 8.41 -4.34
N SER A 138 -8.72 9.71 -4.32
CA SER A 138 -8.19 10.49 -5.46
C SER A 138 -6.79 10.06 -5.84
#